data_AF-A0AAE1NYU3-F1
#
_entry.id   AF-A0AAE1NYU3-F1
#
_cell.length_a   1.000
_cell.length_b   1.000
_cell.length_c   1.000
_cell.angle_alpha   90.00
_cell.angle_beta   90.00
_cell.angle_gamma   90.00
#
_symmetry.space_group_name_H-M   'P 1'
#
loop_
_entity.id
_entity.type
_entity.pdbx_description
1 polymer ?
#
loop_
_entity_poly.entity_id
_entity_poly.type
_entity_poly.pdbx_seq_one_letter_code
_entity_poly.pdbx_strand_id
1 'polypeptide(L)'
;MGLPTLLLVASLSLSVLPMCVSGDEQCHTFAGGSVYPNTEGRASGHTLQWTKAMISRPAPAWEGTAVIDGQFQELKLSDYRGKYLVFFFYPLDFTFVCPTEILAFNDRLHEFKALNAEVVACSVDSHFTHLAWTNTPRKDGGLGKLKIPLLSDITHKISKDYGVYLEDQGIALRGLFIIDGNGVLRQMTLNDLPVGRSVDETLRLVQAFMFTDQHGEVCPAGWKPGDDTIIPTLKKNSIHAHDVSLVMSFVWMPSHIGLSENDMGGLHTGCG
;
A
#
# COMPACT_ATOMS: atom_id res chain seq x y z
N MET A 1 -21.16 62.17 -75.57
CA MET A 1 -20.92 63.44 -74.84
C MET A 1 -20.94 63.13 -73.35
N GLY A 2 -19.89 63.50 -72.61
CA GLY A 2 -19.94 63.68 -71.14
C GLY A 2 -19.55 62.51 -70.23
N LEU A 3 -18.27 62.47 -69.84
CA LEU A 3 -17.69 61.89 -68.60
C LEU A 3 -18.30 62.50 -67.30
N PRO A 4 -17.82 62.22 -66.07
CA PRO A 4 -17.57 60.96 -65.35
C PRO A 4 -18.06 61.04 -63.87
N THR A 5 -17.93 60.00 -63.03
CA THR A 5 -17.72 60.23 -61.58
C THR A 5 -16.84 59.16 -60.95
N LEU A 6 -15.76 59.64 -60.37
CA LEU A 6 -14.66 58.96 -59.69
C LEU A 6 -15.11 58.59 -58.27
N LEU A 7 -14.89 57.35 -57.83
CA LEU A 7 -14.87 57.04 -56.39
C LEU A 7 -13.54 56.35 -56.05
N LEU A 8 -12.83 56.97 -55.12
CA LEU A 8 -11.48 56.69 -54.67
C LEU A 8 -11.55 56.35 -53.19
N VAL A 9 -11.29 55.10 -52.77
CA VAL A 9 -10.82 54.82 -51.40
C VAL A 9 -9.93 53.57 -51.40
N ALA A 10 -8.83 53.71 -50.67
CA ALA A 10 -7.60 52.94 -50.73
C ALA A 10 -7.66 51.53 -50.11
N SER A 11 -6.90 50.64 -50.73
CA SER A 11 -6.46 49.35 -50.20
C SER A 11 -5.35 49.53 -49.15
N LEU A 12 -5.62 49.21 -47.88
CA LEU A 12 -4.58 49.04 -46.87
C LEU A 12 -3.92 47.67 -47.06
N SER A 13 -2.74 47.64 -47.68
CA SER A 13 -1.80 46.53 -47.62
C SER A 13 -0.94 46.67 -46.37
N LEU A 14 -1.14 45.81 -45.38
CA LEU A 14 -0.29 45.75 -44.19
C LEU A 14 1.00 44.99 -44.54
N SER A 15 2.05 45.74 -44.87
CA SER A 15 3.41 45.23 -45.05
C SER A 15 4.04 44.97 -43.68
N VAL A 16 4.42 43.71 -43.41
CA VAL A 16 5.15 43.29 -42.22
C VAL A 16 6.62 43.70 -42.37
N LEU A 17 7.10 44.57 -41.47
CA LEU A 17 8.53 44.85 -41.29
C LEU A 17 9.01 44.12 -40.01
N PRO A 18 10.18 43.47 -40.03
CA PRO A 18 10.72 42.79 -38.87
C PRO A 18 11.33 43.82 -37.91
N MET A 19 10.91 43.79 -36.65
CA MET A 19 11.56 44.55 -35.58
C MET A 19 12.92 43.92 -35.28
N CYS A 20 13.98 44.72 -35.42
CA CYS A 20 15.28 44.46 -34.79
C CYS A 20 15.12 44.50 -33.27
N VAL A 21 15.52 43.44 -32.58
CA VAL A 21 15.82 43.45 -31.16
C VAL A 21 17.32 43.24 -31.01
N SER A 22 18.02 44.29 -30.59
CA SER A 22 19.38 44.21 -30.04
C SER A 22 19.26 43.96 -28.54
N GLY A 23 20.01 42.98 -28.04
CA GLY A 23 20.10 42.65 -26.62
C GLY A 23 20.96 41.40 -26.43
N ASP A 24 22.24 41.61 -26.18
CA ASP A 24 23.24 40.59 -25.87
C ASP A 24 22.89 39.85 -24.56
N GLU A 25 22.36 38.64 -24.67
CA GLU A 25 22.53 37.57 -23.68
C GLU A 25 22.78 36.26 -24.43
N GLN A 26 23.97 36.17 -25.03
CA GLN A 26 24.45 34.96 -25.68
C GLN A 26 24.86 33.96 -24.58
N CYS A 27 23.92 33.10 -24.17
CA CYS A 27 24.24 31.94 -23.33
C CYS A 27 25.19 31.01 -24.11
N HIS A 28 26.46 31.00 -23.72
CA HIS A 28 27.43 30.07 -24.25
C HIS A 28 27.16 28.66 -23.69
N THR A 29 26.64 27.76 -24.53
CA THR A 29 26.69 26.31 -24.27
C THR A 29 28.12 25.81 -24.49
N PHE A 30 28.91 25.74 -23.43
CA PHE A 30 30.11 24.90 -23.39
C PHE A 30 29.70 23.49 -22.94
N ALA A 31 30.02 22.50 -23.78
CA ALA A 31 29.63 21.10 -23.68
C ALA A 31 28.15 20.84 -24.02
N GLY A 32 27.91 20.18 -25.16
CA GLY A 32 26.60 19.76 -25.66
C GLY A 32 25.94 18.68 -24.79
N GLY A 33 25.55 19.04 -23.57
CA GLY A 33 24.67 18.25 -22.72
C GLY A 33 23.23 18.72 -22.86
N SER A 34 22.37 17.89 -23.43
CA SER A 34 20.92 18.07 -23.38
C SER A 34 20.42 18.01 -21.92
N VAL A 35 19.71 19.03 -21.46
CA VAL A 35 19.10 19.11 -20.10
C VAL A 35 17.83 18.23 -19.98
N TYR A 36 17.42 17.57 -21.06
CA TYR A 36 16.38 16.54 -21.03
C TYR A 36 17.06 15.16 -21.00
N PRO A 37 16.59 14.21 -20.16
CA PRO A 37 17.11 12.86 -20.22
C PRO A 37 16.80 12.29 -21.61
N ASN A 38 17.86 12.06 -22.36
CA ASN A 38 17.84 11.40 -23.65
C ASN A 38 17.10 10.05 -23.50
N THR A 39 15.94 9.89 -24.16
CA THR A 39 15.13 8.67 -24.12
C THR A 39 15.60 7.63 -25.13
N GLU A 40 16.86 7.69 -25.55
CA GLU A 40 17.46 6.67 -26.41
C GLU A 40 18.57 5.96 -25.64
N GLY A 41 18.30 4.72 -25.25
CA GLY A 41 19.25 3.81 -24.59
C GLY A 41 19.08 3.66 -23.08
N ARG A 42 17.96 3.10 -22.61
CA ARG A 42 17.88 2.52 -21.26
C ARG A 42 17.54 1.03 -21.33
N ALA A 43 18.58 0.21 -21.42
CA ALA A 43 18.53 -1.17 -20.98
C ALA A 43 19.39 -1.30 -19.72
N SER A 44 18.79 -1.08 -18.54
CA SER A 44 19.12 -1.76 -17.28
C SER A 44 18.34 -1.18 -16.08
N GLY A 45 17.42 -1.98 -15.55
CA GLY A 45 17.47 -2.33 -14.13
C GLY A 45 16.30 -1.93 -13.22
N HIS A 46 15.66 -0.78 -13.41
CA HIS A 46 14.68 -0.27 -12.44
C HIS A 46 13.37 0.13 -13.11
N THR A 47 12.34 -0.71 -12.93
CA THR A 47 10.95 -0.36 -13.24
C THR A 47 10.40 0.45 -12.07
N LEU A 48 9.95 1.67 -12.34
CA LEU A 48 9.26 2.48 -11.34
C LEU A 48 7.92 1.83 -11.01
N GLN A 49 7.73 1.47 -9.74
CA GLN A 49 6.44 1.04 -9.21
C GLN A 49 5.68 2.28 -8.77
N TRP A 50 4.50 2.49 -9.35
CA TRP A 50 3.62 3.61 -9.03
C TRP A 50 2.41 3.11 -8.25
N THR A 51 2.03 3.83 -7.19
CA THR A 51 0.82 3.55 -6.42
C THR A 51 0.19 4.85 -5.92
N LYS A 52 -1.14 4.88 -5.84
CA LYS A 52 -1.88 5.96 -5.18
C LYS A 52 -2.10 5.66 -3.69
N ALA A 53 -1.93 4.41 -3.28
CA ALA A 53 -2.11 4.00 -1.90
C ALA A 53 -0.95 4.50 -1.03
N MET A 54 -1.26 5.43 -0.11
CA MET A 54 -0.31 5.98 0.84
C MET A 54 -0.93 6.00 2.23
N ILE A 55 -0.27 5.38 3.20
CA ILE A 55 -0.70 5.41 4.60
C ILE A 55 -0.82 6.88 5.06
N SER A 56 -1.80 7.15 5.90
CA SER A 56 -2.19 8.48 6.39
C SER A 56 -2.77 9.42 5.33
N ARG A 57 -3.05 8.95 4.11
CA ARG A 57 -3.77 9.68 3.07
C ARG A 57 -5.13 9.01 2.79
N PRO A 58 -6.08 9.72 2.16
CA PRO A 58 -7.30 9.09 1.69
C PRO A 58 -6.99 7.88 0.81
N ALA A 59 -7.64 6.75 1.07
CA ALA A 59 -7.48 5.55 0.26
C ALA A 59 -7.94 5.80 -1.19
N PRO A 60 -7.26 5.23 -2.21
CA PRO A 60 -7.66 5.42 -3.60
C PRO A 60 -9.10 4.98 -3.83
N ALA A 61 -9.91 5.87 -4.41
CA ALA A 61 -11.31 5.58 -4.70
C ALA A 61 -11.43 4.46 -5.73
N TRP A 62 -12.39 3.57 -5.52
CA TRP A 62 -12.75 2.51 -6.45
C TRP A 62 -14.27 2.36 -6.50
N GLU A 63 -14.73 1.89 -7.66
CA GLU A 63 -16.09 1.45 -7.92
C GLU A 63 -16.02 0.27 -8.90
N GLY A 64 -16.96 -0.66 -8.80
CA GLY A 64 -17.07 -1.77 -9.73
C GLY A 64 -18.15 -2.75 -9.34
N THR A 65 -18.41 -3.69 -10.25
CA THR A 65 -19.38 -4.75 -10.04
C THR A 65 -18.83 -5.80 -9.07
N ALA A 66 -19.61 -6.14 -8.04
CA ALA A 66 -19.31 -7.17 -7.08
C ALA A 66 -20.41 -8.26 -7.05
N VAL A 67 -20.04 -9.46 -6.63
CA VAL A 67 -21.00 -10.51 -6.27
C VAL A 67 -21.32 -10.39 -4.78
N ILE A 68 -22.58 -10.12 -4.45
CA ILE A 68 -23.08 -9.98 -3.07
C ILE A 68 -24.34 -10.82 -2.96
N ASP A 69 -24.36 -11.78 -2.04
CA ASP A 69 -25.45 -12.74 -1.84
C ASP A 69 -25.91 -13.44 -3.14
N GLY A 70 -24.94 -13.72 -4.04
CA GLY A 70 -25.20 -14.38 -5.33
C GLY A 70 -25.82 -13.47 -6.40
N GLN A 71 -25.86 -12.16 -6.18
CA GLN A 71 -26.35 -11.17 -7.13
C GLN A 71 -25.24 -10.20 -7.55
N PHE A 72 -25.33 -9.68 -8.77
CA PHE A 72 -24.44 -8.61 -9.23
C PHE A 72 -24.93 -7.27 -8.70
N GLN A 73 -24.05 -6.55 -8.01
CA GLN A 73 -24.34 -5.23 -7.45
C GLN A 73 -23.15 -4.31 -7.68
N GLU A 74 -23.41 -3.04 -7.96
CA GLU A 74 -22.37 -2.02 -7.99
C GLU A 74 -21.95 -1.67 -6.57
N LEU A 75 -20.65 -1.63 -6.32
CA LEU A 75 -20.08 -1.36 -5.01
C LEU A 75 -18.97 -0.31 -5.12
N LYS A 76 -18.92 0.63 -4.18
CA LYS A 76 -17.93 1.71 -4.16
C LYS A 76 -17.27 1.84 -2.80
N LEU A 77 -16.05 2.37 -2.77
CA LEU A 77 -15.34 2.65 -1.51
C LEU A 77 -16.15 3.61 -0.60
N SER A 78 -16.86 4.57 -1.20
CA SER A 78 -17.67 5.56 -0.47
C SER A 78 -18.80 4.93 0.35
N ASP A 79 -19.27 3.74 -0.01
CA ASP A 79 -20.38 3.06 0.66
C ASP A 79 -20.01 2.60 2.07
N TYR A 80 -18.70 2.55 2.36
CA TYR A 80 -18.13 2.15 3.65
C TYR A 80 -17.78 3.32 4.56
N ARG A 81 -18.16 4.57 4.21
CA ARG A 81 -17.94 5.73 5.08
C ARG A 81 -18.62 5.51 6.45
N GLY A 82 -17.91 5.88 7.52
CA GLY A 82 -18.34 5.64 8.91
C GLY A 82 -18.06 4.24 9.44
N LYS A 83 -17.48 3.35 8.63
CA LYS A 83 -17.07 1.99 9.04
C LYS A 83 -15.59 1.77 8.73
N TYR A 84 -14.92 0.92 9.51
CA TYR A 84 -13.64 0.40 9.07
C TYR A 84 -13.86 -0.56 7.90
N LEU A 85 -12.90 -0.61 6.99
CA LEU A 85 -12.93 -1.53 5.86
C LEU A 85 -11.60 -2.26 5.75
N VAL A 86 -11.67 -3.59 5.80
CA VAL A 86 -10.58 -4.47 5.35
C VAL A 86 -10.81 -4.76 3.88
N PHE A 87 -10.00 -4.14 3.03
CA PHE A 87 -10.05 -4.33 1.58
C PHE A 87 -8.83 -5.15 1.16
N PHE A 88 -9.03 -6.32 0.59
CA PHE A 88 -7.92 -7.20 0.25
C PHE A 88 -8.03 -7.79 -1.15
N PHE A 89 -6.89 -7.89 -1.81
CA PHE A 89 -6.72 -8.51 -3.11
C PHE A 89 -6.26 -9.95 -2.96
N TYR A 90 -6.66 -10.79 -3.90
CA TYR A 90 -6.11 -12.12 -4.08
C TYR A 90 -5.79 -12.36 -5.57
N PRO A 91 -4.83 -13.26 -5.88
CA PRO A 91 -4.36 -13.45 -7.25
C PRO A 91 -5.44 -13.81 -8.27
N LEU A 92 -6.09 -14.96 -8.10
CA LEU A 92 -7.01 -15.54 -9.09
C LEU A 92 -8.03 -16.47 -8.44
N ASP A 93 -9.23 -16.50 -9.02
CA ASP A 93 -10.26 -17.52 -8.77
C ASP A 93 -9.78 -18.92 -9.14
N PHE A 94 -10.37 -19.96 -8.52
CA PHE A 94 -10.07 -21.38 -8.78
C PHE A 94 -8.59 -21.78 -8.60
N THR A 95 -7.88 -21.11 -7.68
CA THR A 95 -6.51 -21.45 -7.28
C THR A 95 -6.44 -22.01 -5.85
N PHE A 96 -5.23 -22.17 -5.29
CA PHE A 96 -5.01 -22.98 -4.08
C PHE A 96 -5.15 -22.21 -2.76
N VAL A 97 -4.39 -21.11 -2.60
CA VAL A 97 -4.35 -20.35 -1.33
C VAL A 97 -5.49 -19.33 -1.24
N CYS A 98 -5.92 -18.77 -2.38
CA CYS A 98 -6.99 -17.77 -2.44
C CYS A 98 -8.30 -18.21 -1.75
N PRO A 99 -8.85 -19.42 -1.98
CA PRO A 99 -10.07 -19.82 -1.29
C PRO A 99 -9.89 -19.92 0.22
N THR A 100 -8.72 -20.33 0.72
CA THR A 100 -8.52 -20.46 2.17
C THR A 100 -8.58 -19.12 2.88
N GLU A 101 -8.04 -18.06 2.27
CA GLU A 101 -8.10 -16.69 2.81
C GLU A 101 -9.53 -16.13 2.81
N ILE A 102 -10.22 -16.22 1.66
CA ILE A 102 -11.59 -15.73 1.49
C ILE A 102 -12.53 -16.42 2.49
N LEU A 103 -12.41 -17.75 2.62
CA LEU A 103 -13.22 -18.53 3.56
C LEU A 103 -12.92 -18.19 5.02
N ALA A 104 -11.64 -17.99 5.37
CA ALA A 104 -11.25 -17.63 6.74
C ALA A 104 -11.85 -16.28 7.16
N PHE A 105 -11.79 -15.25 6.29
CA PHE A 105 -12.44 -13.97 6.54
C PHE A 105 -13.97 -14.09 6.57
N ASN A 106 -14.56 -14.87 5.65
CA ASN A 106 -16.00 -15.05 5.59
C ASN A 106 -16.58 -15.71 6.85
N ASP A 107 -15.93 -16.77 7.34
CA ASP A 107 -16.41 -17.53 8.49
C ASP A 107 -16.28 -16.71 9.79
N ARG A 108 -15.28 -15.83 9.86
CA ARG A 108 -15.04 -14.90 10.97
C ARG A 108 -15.57 -13.48 10.76
N LEU A 109 -16.37 -13.24 9.72
CA LEU A 109 -16.91 -11.91 9.37
C LEU A 109 -17.68 -11.26 10.53
N HIS A 110 -18.30 -12.07 11.38
CA HIS A 110 -19.05 -11.60 12.55
C HIS A 110 -18.16 -10.84 13.57
N GLU A 111 -16.88 -11.19 13.69
CA GLU A 111 -15.93 -10.51 14.57
C GLU A 111 -15.62 -9.09 14.07
N PHE A 112 -15.47 -8.92 12.75
CA PHE A 112 -15.29 -7.60 12.12
C PHE A 112 -16.56 -6.75 12.25
N LYS A 113 -17.74 -7.34 11.99
CA LYS A 113 -19.02 -6.63 12.11
C LYS A 113 -19.30 -6.15 13.54
N ALA A 114 -18.89 -6.91 14.56
CA ALA A 114 -19.01 -6.50 15.95
C ALA A 114 -18.17 -5.24 16.29
N LEU A 115 -17.13 -4.96 15.50
CA LEU A 115 -16.27 -3.79 15.61
C LEU A 115 -16.68 -2.65 14.65
N ASN A 116 -17.86 -2.71 14.03
CA ASN A 116 -18.27 -1.77 12.96
C ASN A 116 -17.24 -1.73 11.81
N ALA A 117 -16.68 -2.89 11.47
CA ALA A 117 -15.79 -3.10 10.34
C ALA A 117 -16.41 -4.05 9.31
N GLU A 118 -16.16 -3.80 8.03
CA GLU A 118 -16.58 -4.64 6.90
C GLU A 118 -15.35 -5.21 6.19
N VAL A 119 -15.57 -6.25 5.37
CA VAL A 119 -14.52 -6.94 4.63
C VAL A 119 -14.94 -7.09 3.17
N VAL A 120 -14.05 -6.73 2.24
CA VAL A 120 -14.25 -6.87 0.79
C VAL A 120 -13.03 -7.55 0.18
N ALA A 121 -13.27 -8.58 -0.64
CA ALA A 121 -12.24 -9.25 -1.42
C ALA A 121 -12.28 -8.75 -2.88
N CYS A 122 -11.13 -8.71 -3.55
CA CYS A 122 -11.01 -8.25 -4.94
C CYS A 122 -10.00 -9.11 -5.72
N SER A 123 -10.29 -9.40 -6.99
CA SER A 123 -9.29 -9.90 -7.94
C SER A 123 -9.57 -9.32 -9.34
N VAL A 124 -8.69 -9.66 -10.29
CA VAL A 124 -8.83 -9.27 -11.70
C VAL A 124 -9.87 -10.12 -12.46
N ASP A 125 -10.45 -11.13 -11.81
CA ASP A 125 -11.44 -12.00 -12.43
C ASP A 125 -12.77 -11.28 -12.68
N SER A 126 -13.56 -11.80 -13.61
CA SER A 126 -14.88 -11.25 -13.91
C SER A 126 -15.89 -11.58 -12.80
N HIS A 127 -16.91 -10.73 -12.61
CA HIS A 127 -18.03 -11.02 -11.71
C HIS A 127 -18.79 -12.30 -12.07
N PHE A 128 -18.77 -12.73 -13.34
CA PHE A 128 -19.32 -14.03 -13.74
C PHE A 128 -18.49 -15.21 -13.19
N THR A 129 -17.16 -15.10 -13.23
CA THR A 129 -16.24 -16.09 -12.66
C THR A 129 -16.43 -16.19 -11.16
N HIS A 130 -16.54 -15.05 -10.47
CA HIS A 130 -16.85 -15.01 -9.04
C HIS A 130 -18.15 -15.74 -8.72
N LEU A 131 -19.23 -15.47 -9.46
CA LEU A 131 -20.51 -16.14 -9.25
C LEU A 131 -20.39 -17.65 -9.45
N ALA A 132 -19.71 -18.10 -10.51
CA ALA A 132 -19.45 -19.52 -10.74
C ALA A 132 -18.65 -20.16 -9.60
N TRP A 133 -17.67 -19.45 -9.04
CA TRP A 133 -16.85 -19.96 -7.95
C TRP A 133 -17.61 -20.04 -6.62
N THR A 134 -18.50 -19.08 -6.34
CA THR A 134 -19.42 -19.14 -5.19
C THR A 134 -20.45 -20.26 -5.30
N ASN A 135 -20.82 -20.65 -6.52
CA ASN A 135 -21.72 -21.80 -6.75
C ASN A 135 -21.00 -23.16 -6.67
N THR A 136 -19.65 -23.17 -6.71
CA THR A 136 -18.87 -24.40 -6.56
C THR A 136 -18.78 -24.79 -5.06
N PRO A 137 -19.05 -26.05 -4.68
CA PRO A 137 -18.92 -26.51 -3.30
C PRO A 137 -17.48 -26.42 -2.76
N ARG A 138 -17.33 -26.12 -1.46
CA ARG A 138 -16.01 -26.04 -0.79
C ARG A 138 -15.16 -27.31 -0.93
N LYS A 139 -15.80 -28.49 -0.90
CA LYS A 139 -15.14 -29.80 -1.07
C LYS A 139 -14.46 -29.96 -2.43
N ASP A 140 -14.91 -29.20 -3.43
CA ASP A 140 -14.42 -29.25 -4.80
C ASP A 140 -13.50 -28.04 -5.12
N GLY A 141 -13.01 -27.34 -4.09
CA GLY A 141 -12.17 -26.14 -4.22
C GLY A 141 -12.93 -24.84 -4.48
N GLY A 142 -14.26 -24.86 -4.34
CA GLY A 142 -15.11 -23.67 -4.43
C GLY A 142 -15.22 -22.87 -3.12
N LEU A 143 -16.03 -21.82 -3.15
CA LEU A 143 -16.27 -20.96 -1.98
C LEU A 143 -17.58 -21.31 -1.26
N GLY A 144 -18.57 -21.85 -1.98
CA GLY A 144 -19.93 -21.95 -1.51
C GLY A 144 -20.54 -20.57 -1.21
N LYS A 145 -21.59 -20.55 -0.38
CA LYS A 145 -22.28 -19.30 -0.02
C LYS A 145 -21.36 -18.38 0.80
N LEU A 146 -21.09 -17.20 0.25
CA LEU A 146 -20.33 -16.15 0.91
C LEU A 146 -21.24 -15.02 1.44
N LYS A 147 -20.75 -14.36 2.49
CA LYS A 147 -21.30 -13.16 3.11
C LYS A 147 -20.47 -11.91 2.80
N ILE A 148 -19.21 -12.10 2.40
CA ILE A 148 -18.32 -11.00 1.97
C ILE A 148 -18.52 -10.72 0.48
N PRO A 149 -18.49 -9.45 0.04
CA PRO A 149 -18.49 -9.11 -1.38
C PRO A 149 -17.21 -9.58 -2.08
N LEU A 150 -17.36 -10.08 -3.31
CA LEU A 150 -16.26 -10.32 -4.25
C LEU A 150 -16.31 -9.27 -5.36
N LEU A 151 -15.39 -8.32 -5.34
CA LEU A 151 -15.28 -7.23 -6.30
C LEU A 151 -14.44 -7.64 -7.52
N SER A 152 -14.96 -7.37 -8.71
CA SER A 152 -14.26 -7.62 -9.98
C SER A 152 -13.46 -6.39 -10.42
N ASP A 153 -12.16 -6.55 -10.64
CA ASP A 153 -11.26 -5.55 -11.22
C ASP A 153 -10.76 -5.98 -12.61
N ILE A 154 -11.68 -6.31 -13.52
CA ILE A 154 -11.36 -6.78 -14.88
C ILE A 154 -10.52 -5.78 -15.71
N THR A 155 -10.53 -4.50 -15.32
CA THR A 155 -9.74 -3.45 -15.98
C THR A 155 -8.33 -3.27 -15.41
N HIS A 156 -8.05 -3.96 -14.30
CA HIS A 156 -6.82 -3.90 -13.51
C HIS A 156 -6.55 -2.51 -12.89
N LYS A 157 -7.50 -1.58 -13.03
CA LYS A 157 -7.34 -0.19 -12.59
C LYS A 157 -7.26 -0.12 -11.07
N ILE A 158 -8.07 -0.90 -10.37
CA ILE A 158 -8.11 -0.87 -8.90
C ILE A 158 -6.81 -1.47 -8.35
N SER A 159 -6.36 -2.59 -8.90
CA SER A 159 -5.11 -3.26 -8.54
C SER A 159 -3.88 -2.39 -8.81
N LYS A 160 -3.86 -1.66 -9.93
CA LYS A 160 -2.80 -0.67 -10.25
C LYS A 160 -2.86 0.54 -9.32
N ASP A 161 -4.05 1.09 -9.05
CA ASP A 161 -4.21 2.24 -8.14
C ASP A 161 -3.74 1.92 -6.71
N TYR A 162 -3.94 0.68 -6.26
CA TYR A 162 -3.46 0.18 -4.97
C TYR A 162 -2.01 -0.35 -5.00
N GLY A 163 -1.37 -0.43 -6.17
CA GLY A 163 0.03 -0.83 -6.30
C GLY A 163 0.29 -2.32 -6.05
N VAL A 164 -0.69 -3.18 -6.32
CA VAL A 164 -0.60 -4.63 -6.09
C VAL A 164 -0.58 -5.44 -7.38
N TYR A 165 -0.72 -4.79 -8.54
CA TYR A 165 -0.76 -5.47 -9.83
C TYR A 165 0.64 -5.88 -10.33
N LEU A 166 0.79 -7.14 -10.71
CA LEU A 166 1.97 -7.70 -11.35
C LEU A 166 1.83 -7.61 -12.87
N GLU A 167 2.50 -6.65 -13.49
CA GLU A 167 2.41 -6.40 -14.94
C GLU A 167 2.86 -7.60 -15.79
N ASP A 168 3.82 -8.39 -15.29
CA ASP A 168 4.36 -9.58 -15.95
C ASP A 168 3.42 -10.78 -15.92
N GLN A 169 2.55 -10.87 -14.91
CA GLN A 169 1.67 -12.01 -14.69
C GLN A 169 0.19 -11.71 -14.96
N GLY A 170 -0.20 -10.44 -15.00
CA GLY A 170 -1.58 -10.04 -15.24
C GLY A 170 -2.51 -10.26 -14.04
N ILE A 171 -1.98 -10.32 -12.83
CA ILE A 171 -2.71 -10.65 -11.59
C ILE A 171 -2.33 -9.70 -10.45
N ALA A 172 -3.11 -9.70 -9.36
CA ALA A 172 -2.75 -8.99 -8.14
C ALA A 172 -1.91 -9.86 -7.19
N LEU A 173 -0.99 -9.23 -6.46
CA LEU A 173 -0.37 -9.79 -5.26
C LEU A 173 -1.40 -9.95 -4.13
N ARG A 174 -1.00 -10.63 -3.06
CA ARG A 174 -1.79 -10.75 -1.83
C ARG A 174 -1.69 -9.47 -1.00
N GLY A 175 -2.29 -8.40 -1.48
CA GLY A 175 -2.35 -7.11 -0.80
C GLY A 175 -3.57 -6.97 0.10
N LEU A 176 -3.41 -6.48 1.32
CA LEU A 176 -4.49 -6.17 2.27
C LEU A 176 -4.33 -4.74 2.78
N PHE A 177 -5.44 -4.02 2.86
CA PHE A 177 -5.51 -2.62 3.24
C PHE A 177 -6.56 -2.44 4.34
N ILE A 178 -6.18 -1.75 5.43
CA ILE A 178 -7.12 -1.34 6.48
C ILE A 178 -7.40 0.15 6.30
N ILE A 179 -8.66 0.48 6.07
CA ILE A 179 -9.16 1.83 5.81
C ILE A 179 -10.10 2.21 6.97
N ASP A 180 -9.93 3.40 7.54
CA ASP A 180 -10.77 3.84 8.66
C ASP A 180 -12.13 4.42 8.21
N GLY A 181 -12.98 4.76 9.19
CA GLY A 181 -14.30 5.34 8.94
C GLY A 181 -14.30 6.68 8.19
N ASN A 182 -13.18 7.41 8.18
CA ASN A 182 -13.02 8.64 7.42
C ASN A 182 -12.49 8.39 6.00
N GLY A 183 -12.18 7.14 5.67
CA GLY A 183 -11.60 6.76 4.38
C GLY A 183 -10.10 6.92 4.30
N VAL A 184 -9.40 7.07 5.41
CA VAL A 184 -7.94 7.19 5.44
C VAL A 184 -7.32 5.80 5.50
N LEU A 185 -6.31 5.57 4.68
CA LEU A 185 -5.56 4.32 4.68
C LEU A 185 -4.65 4.26 5.91
N ARG A 186 -4.83 3.23 6.75
CA ARG A 186 -4.10 3.08 8.03
C ARG A 186 -3.00 2.04 7.96
N GLN A 187 -3.17 1.00 7.16
CA GLN A 187 -2.26 -0.13 7.12
C GLN A 187 -2.27 -0.83 5.76
N MET A 188 -1.11 -1.38 5.36
CA MET A 188 -0.93 -2.18 4.15
C MET A 188 -0.08 -3.42 4.46
N THR A 189 -0.57 -4.60 4.12
CA THR A 189 0.19 -5.87 4.16
C THR A 189 0.29 -6.42 2.75
N LEU A 190 1.50 -6.63 2.23
CA LEU A 190 1.72 -7.25 0.93
C LEU A 190 2.49 -8.56 1.12
N ASN A 191 1.88 -9.67 0.73
CA ASN A 191 2.53 -10.97 0.71
C ASN A 191 2.85 -11.38 -0.73
N ASP A 192 3.95 -12.12 -0.89
CA ASP A 192 4.21 -12.87 -2.11
C ASP A 192 3.17 -14.00 -2.29
N LEU A 193 3.05 -14.52 -3.52
CA LEU A 193 2.02 -15.47 -3.94
C LEU A 193 1.91 -16.75 -3.10
N PRO A 194 2.99 -17.41 -2.61
CA PRO A 194 2.87 -18.71 -1.95
C PRO A 194 2.44 -18.63 -0.48
N VAL A 195 2.40 -17.44 0.15
CA VAL A 195 2.17 -17.30 1.60
C VAL A 195 0.86 -16.56 1.90
N GLY A 196 -0.10 -17.26 2.50
CA GLY A 196 -1.37 -16.68 2.94
C GLY A 196 -1.24 -15.71 4.12
N ARG A 197 -2.25 -14.85 4.29
CA ARG A 197 -2.36 -13.86 5.38
C ARG A 197 -3.03 -14.42 6.63
N SER A 198 -2.91 -13.68 7.73
CA SER A 198 -3.53 -14.01 9.02
C SER A 198 -4.75 -13.12 9.31
N VAL A 199 -5.90 -13.76 9.56
CA VAL A 199 -7.11 -13.08 10.01
C VAL A 199 -6.93 -12.54 11.43
N ASP A 200 -6.21 -13.26 12.30
CA ASP A 200 -5.96 -12.84 13.68
C ASP A 200 -5.16 -11.54 13.75
N GLU A 201 -4.11 -11.42 12.93
CA GLU A 201 -3.32 -10.19 12.88
C GLU A 201 -4.13 -9.02 12.31
N THR A 202 -4.96 -9.30 11.31
CA THR A 202 -5.85 -8.28 10.74
C THR A 202 -6.84 -7.77 11.78
N LEU A 203 -7.45 -8.67 12.56
CA LEU A 203 -8.37 -8.32 13.64
C LEU A 203 -7.67 -7.50 14.74
N ARG A 204 -6.47 -7.92 15.15
CA ARG A 204 -5.65 -7.21 16.15
C ARG A 204 -5.33 -5.78 15.70
N LEU A 205 -4.96 -5.60 14.43
CA LEU A 205 -4.66 -4.27 13.87
C LEU A 205 -5.89 -3.38 13.81
N VAL A 206 -7.06 -3.90 13.40
CA VAL A 206 -8.32 -3.14 13.42
C VAL A 206 -8.63 -2.68 14.85
N GLN A 207 -8.53 -3.59 15.84
CA GLN A 207 -8.75 -3.25 17.25
C GLN A 207 -7.77 -2.19 17.75
N ALA A 208 -6.49 -2.28 17.38
CA ALA A 208 -5.47 -1.32 17.78
C ALA A 208 -5.77 0.08 17.23
N PHE A 209 -6.08 0.21 15.93
CA PHE A 209 -6.41 1.52 15.35
C PHE A 209 -7.67 2.11 15.95
N MET A 210 -8.70 1.29 16.18
CA MET A 210 -9.92 1.75 16.84
C MET A 210 -9.64 2.23 18.27
N PHE A 211 -8.77 1.52 19.01
CA PHE A 211 -8.38 1.92 20.35
C PHE A 211 -7.67 3.28 20.33
N THR A 212 -6.68 3.46 19.46
CA THR A 212 -5.93 4.73 19.35
C THR A 212 -6.82 5.89 18.91
N ASP A 213 -7.77 5.64 18.00
CA ASP A 213 -8.69 6.67 17.51
C ASP A 213 -9.70 7.12 18.59
N GLN A 214 -10.03 6.22 19.54
CA GLN A 214 -10.95 6.53 20.66
C GLN A 214 -10.25 7.17 21.86
N HIS A 215 -9.06 6.71 22.22
CA HIS A 215 -8.41 7.08 23.49
C HIS A 215 -7.29 8.12 23.32
N GLY A 216 -6.71 8.26 22.13
CA GLY A 216 -5.56 9.14 21.89
C GLY A 216 -4.24 8.65 22.48
N GLU A 217 -4.22 7.44 23.04
CA GLU A 217 -3.01 6.72 23.45
C GLU A 217 -2.42 5.93 22.29
N VAL A 218 -1.20 5.39 22.46
CA VAL A 218 -0.56 4.54 21.46
C VAL A 218 -0.35 3.11 21.96
N CYS A 219 -0.51 2.15 21.04
CA CYS A 219 -0.37 0.73 21.30
C CYS A 219 1.10 0.26 21.08
N PRO A 220 1.73 -0.39 22.07
CA PRO A 220 3.07 -0.98 21.93
C PRO A 220 3.15 -2.15 20.93
N ALA A 221 4.36 -2.64 20.69
CA ALA A 221 4.59 -3.82 19.86
C ALA A 221 3.87 -5.06 20.43
N GLY A 222 3.13 -5.76 19.58
CA GLY A 222 2.39 -6.96 19.97
C GLY A 222 1.10 -6.73 20.76
N TRP A 223 0.69 -5.46 20.97
CA TRP A 223 -0.50 -5.09 21.74
C TRP A 223 -1.76 -5.84 21.30
N LYS A 224 -2.53 -6.31 22.29
CA LYS A 224 -3.87 -6.89 22.18
C LYS A 224 -4.83 -6.18 23.13
N PRO A 225 -6.15 -6.29 22.93
CA PRO A 225 -7.14 -5.72 23.85
C PRO A 225 -6.88 -6.17 25.30
N GLY A 226 -6.73 -5.20 26.19
CA GLY A 226 -6.43 -5.42 27.62
C GLY A 226 -4.97 -5.21 28.01
N ASP A 227 -4.05 -5.12 27.04
CA ASP A 227 -2.64 -4.82 27.30
C ASP A 227 -2.41 -3.33 27.60
N ASP A 228 -1.31 -3.05 28.30
CA ASP A 228 -0.86 -1.70 28.64
C ASP A 228 -0.56 -0.84 27.39
N THR A 229 -0.80 0.46 27.53
CA THR A 229 -0.70 1.48 26.48
C THR A 229 0.25 2.60 26.90
N ILE A 230 0.56 3.52 25.98
CA ILE A 230 1.46 4.64 26.24
C ILE A 230 0.74 5.96 25.95
N ILE A 231 0.73 6.87 26.91
CA ILE A 231 0.29 8.25 26.71
C ILE A 231 1.39 9.00 25.94
N PRO A 232 1.14 9.58 24.75
CA PRO A 232 2.16 10.19 23.92
C PRO A 232 2.54 11.61 24.40
N THR A 233 2.99 11.73 25.66
CA THR A 233 3.50 13.01 26.22
C THR A 233 4.89 12.81 26.81
N LEU A 234 5.72 13.85 26.73
CA LEU A 234 7.11 13.83 27.24
C LEU A 234 7.19 13.91 28.79
N LYS A 235 6.07 14.05 29.50
CA LYS A 235 6.05 14.13 30.96
C LYS A 235 6.11 12.72 31.55
N LYS A 236 7.35 12.26 31.80
CA LYS A 236 7.73 11.10 32.63
C LYS A 236 6.80 9.89 32.48
N ASN A 237 6.77 9.33 31.27
CA ASN A 237 6.31 7.98 31.07
C ASN A 237 7.28 7.04 31.79
N SER A 238 6.94 6.67 33.01
CA SER A 238 7.50 5.52 33.70
C SER A 238 6.95 4.25 33.04
N ILE A 239 7.30 4.04 31.76
CA ILE A 239 7.32 2.67 31.23
C ILE A 239 8.18 1.88 32.22
N HIS A 240 7.63 0.80 32.76
CA HIS A 240 8.27 -0.05 33.77
C HIS A 240 9.69 -0.39 33.31
N ALA A 241 10.66 0.39 33.79
CA ALA A 241 12.08 0.28 33.48
C ALA A 241 12.70 -0.85 34.31
N HIS A 242 12.02 -1.99 34.38
CA HIS A 242 12.51 -3.18 35.06
C HIS A 242 13.09 -4.22 34.10
N ASP A 243 12.93 -4.08 32.78
CA ASP A 243 13.43 -5.11 31.84
C ASP A 243 14.30 -4.61 30.67
N VAL A 244 14.42 -3.29 30.44
CA VAL A 244 15.22 -2.79 29.30
C VAL A 244 16.73 -2.69 29.60
N SER A 245 17.13 -2.80 30.87
CA SER A 245 18.54 -2.77 31.27
C SER A 245 19.30 -4.07 30.94
N LEU A 246 18.60 -5.19 30.68
CA LEU A 246 19.26 -6.48 30.42
C LEU A 246 19.64 -6.68 28.95
N VAL A 247 19.00 -5.99 28.01
CA VAL A 247 19.24 -6.18 26.57
C VAL A 247 20.38 -5.28 26.06
N MET A 248 20.66 -4.14 26.69
CA MET A 248 21.76 -3.26 26.27
C MET A 248 23.15 -3.69 26.81
N SER A 249 23.23 -4.61 27.77
CA SER A 249 24.52 -5.11 28.27
C SER A 249 25.14 -6.22 27.42
N PHE A 250 24.47 -6.72 26.39
CA PHE A 250 24.95 -7.85 25.57
C PHE A 250 25.48 -7.48 24.18
N VAL A 251 25.43 -6.21 23.77
CA VAL A 251 25.83 -5.78 22.40
C VAL A 251 27.16 -5.00 22.37
N TRP A 252 27.81 -4.81 23.51
CA TRP A 252 29.12 -4.13 23.54
C TRP A 252 30.05 -4.70 24.61
N MET A 253 30.56 -5.91 24.36
CA MET A 253 31.74 -6.43 25.06
C MET A 253 32.84 -6.65 24.02
N PRO A 254 33.96 -5.91 24.07
CA PRO A 254 35.08 -6.13 23.18
C PRO A 254 35.66 -7.52 23.42
N SER A 255 35.76 -8.30 22.35
CA SER A 255 36.38 -9.62 22.31
C SER A 255 37.87 -9.54 22.60
N HIS A 256 38.24 -9.69 23.87
CA HIS A 256 39.59 -10.07 24.29
C HIS A 256 39.51 -11.19 25.32
N ILE A 257 39.85 -12.40 24.88
CA ILE A 257 40.69 -13.39 25.58
C ILE A 257 40.91 -14.53 24.59
N GLY A 258 42.14 -14.63 24.08
CA GLY A 258 42.73 -15.87 23.61
C GLY A 258 43.88 -16.16 24.57
N LEU A 259 43.64 -17.01 25.56
CA LEU A 259 44.68 -17.62 26.37
C LEU A 259 44.46 -19.14 26.31
N SER A 260 45.37 -19.81 25.62
CA SER A 260 45.55 -21.25 25.66
C SER A 260 46.40 -21.62 26.87
N GLU A 261 45.93 -22.58 27.66
CA GLU A 261 46.72 -23.28 28.66
C GLU A 261 47.90 -24.02 28.00
N ASN A 262 49.12 -23.65 28.41
CA ASN A 262 50.28 -24.54 28.49
C ASN A 262 51.42 -23.77 29.16
N ASP A 263 51.67 -24.07 30.43
CA ASP A 263 52.98 -24.52 30.93
C ASP A 263 53.02 -24.37 32.46
N MET A 264 52.85 -25.52 33.12
CA MET A 264 53.33 -25.70 34.48
C MET A 264 54.86 -25.88 34.44
N GLY A 265 55.59 -24.97 35.06
CA GLY A 265 57.01 -25.17 35.30
C GLY A 265 57.64 -24.08 36.16
N GLY A 266 58.10 -24.45 37.36
CA GLY A 266 59.34 -23.89 37.90
C GLY A 266 59.22 -22.87 39.04
N LEU A 267 59.24 -23.39 40.27
CA LEU A 267 60.07 -23.01 41.41
C LEU A 267 60.69 -21.59 41.55
N HIS A 268 60.66 -21.17 42.83
CA HIS A 268 61.71 -20.50 43.62
C HIS A 268 61.47 -19.07 44.17
N THR A 269 61.11 -19.06 45.46
CA THR A 269 61.72 -18.31 46.61
C THR A 269 62.07 -16.83 46.49
N GLY A 270 61.61 -16.05 47.47
CA GLY A 270 62.31 -14.85 47.93
C GLY A 270 61.52 -13.97 48.91
N CYS A 271 61.79 -14.11 50.21
CA CYS A 271 61.43 -13.15 51.26
C CYS A 271 62.09 -11.78 51.05
N GLY A 272 61.44 -10.74 51.60
CA GLY A 272 62.00 -9.41 51.83
C GLY A 272 60.90 -8.45 52.29
#